data_AF-A0A8S2U4Z1-F1
#
_entry.id   AF-A0A8S2U4Z1-F1
#
_cell.length_a   1.000
_cell.length_b   1.000
_cell.length_c   1.000
_cell.angle_alpha   90.00
_cell.angle_beta   90.00
_cell.angle_gamma   90.00
#
_symmetry.space_group_name_H-M   'P 1'
#
loop_
_entity.id
_entity.type
_entity.pdbx_description
1 polymer ?
#
loop_
_entity_poly.entity_id
_entity_poly.type
_entity_poly.pdbx_seq_one_letter_code
_entity_poly.pdbx_strand_id
1 'polypeptide(L)' 'PLDRQYKLKIIARDNGQPLSLQSEAQIYITITDVNDEPPVFKENPVQKTIAENAQRGTF' A
#
# COMPACT_ATOMS: atom_id res chain seq x y z
N PRO A 1 -0.99 -3.81 3.78
CA PRO A 1 -0.59 -2.86 4.85
C PRO A 1 -1.18 -1.48 4.56
N LEU A 2 -2.17 -1.10 5.36
CA LEU A 2 -2.82 0.21 5.31
C LEU A 2 -1.76 1.28 5.64
N ASP A 3 -1.59 2.23 4.73
CA ASP A 3 -0.67 3.38 4.77
C ASP A 3 0.83 3.04 4.67
N ARG A 4 1.29 2.82 3.44
CA ARG A 4 2.73 2.90 3.14
C ARG A 4 3.14 4.37 3.26
N GLN A 5 3.85 4.71 4.32
CA GLN A 5 4.35 6.06 4.58
C GLN A 5 5.87 6.08 4.72
N TYR A 6 6.50 7.09 4.13
CA TYR A 6 7.92 7.38 4.33
C TYR A 6 8.08 8.69 5.11
N LYS A 7 8.93 8.66 6.14
CA LYS A 7 9.28 9.83 6.93
C LYS A 7 10.72 10.19 6.64
N LEU A 8 10.97 11.35 6.04
CA LEU A 8 12.32 11.84 5.78
C LEU A 8 12.63 13.02 6.70
N LYS A 9 13.88 13.08 7.16
CA LYS A 9 14.44 14.24 7.85
C LYS A 9 15.36 14.95 6.87
N ILE A 10 15.09 16.23 6.63
CA ILE A 10 15.98 17.09 5.85
C ILE A 10 16.73 18.03 6.79
N ILE A 11 17.98 18.33 6.43
CA ILE A 11 18.86 19.25 7.16
C ILE A 11 19.40 20.25 6.15
N ALA A 12 19.11 21.54 6.35
CA ALA A 12 19.75 22.63 5.63
C ALA A 12 20.92 23.15 6.47
N ARG A 13 22.09 23.33 5.85
CA ARG A 13 23.29 23.89 6.48
C ARG A 13 23.81 25.05 5.64
N ASP A 14 24.25 26.11 6.30
CA ASP A 14 24.99 27.19 5.64
C ASP A 14 26.49 26.85 5.53
N ASN A 15 27.28 27.75 4.93
CA ASN A 15 28.73 27.62 4.82
C ASN A 15 29.49 28.50 5.83
N GLY A 16 28.91 28.80 6.99
CA GLY A 16 29.53 29.67 7.99
C GLY A 16 30.85 29.10 8.55
N GLN A 17 31.84 29.97 8.79
CA GLN A 17 33.08 29.65 9.49
C GLN A 17 33.37 30.69 10.58
N PRO A 18 33.82 30.30 11.80
CA PRO A 18 34.13 28.92 12.24
C PRO A 18 32.88 28.11 12.62
N LEU A 19 31.73 28.75 12.81
CA LEU A 19 30.45 28.09 13.08
C LEU A 19 29.54 28.16 11.86
N SER A 20 28.93 27.03 11.54
CA SER A 20 27.85 26.90 10.58
C SER A 20 26.52 26.69 11.31
N LEU A 21 25.45 27.30 10.80
CA LEU A 21 24.10 27.10 11.29
C LEU A 21 23.42 25.98 10.51
N GLN A 22 22.56 25.24 11.19
CA GLN A 22 21.72 24.23 10.56
C GLN A 22 20.26 24.34 11.02
N SER A 23 19.34 23.97 10.13
CA SER A 23 17.92 23.82 10.43
C SER A 23 17.43 22.48 9.92
N GLU A 24 16.44 21.93 10.59
CA GLU A 24 15.88 20.62 10.28
C GLU A 24 14.38 20.72 9.97
N ALA A 25 13.88 19.84 9.10
CA ALA A 25 12.46 19.69 8.84
C ALA A 25 12.09 18.22 8.55
N GLN A 26 10.81 17.89 8.74
CA GLN A 26 10.27 16.55 8.50
C GLN A 26 9.38 16.56 7.24
N ILE A 27 9.56 15.55 6.40
CA ILE A 27 8.72 15.30 5.22
C ILE A 27 7.99 13.98 5.42
N TYR A 28 6.67 14.00 5.21
CA TYR A 28 5.81 12.83 5.25
C TYR A 28 5.32 12.53 3.84
N ILE A 29 5.74 11.39 3.29
CA ILE A 29 5.27 10.89 2.00
C ILE A 29 4.24 9.80 2.29
N THR A 30 3.02 9.99 1.78
CA THR A 30 1.96 8.97 1.86
C THR A 30 1.75 8.39 0.48
N ILE A 31 1.87 7.06 0.36
CA ILE A 31 1.58 6.37 -0.90
C ILE A 31 0.08 6.08 -0.94
N THR A 32 -0.59 6.65 -1.93
CA THR A 32 -2.00 6.41 -2.18
C THR A 32 -2.16 5.12 -2.97
N ASP A 33 -3.02 4.23 -2.47
CA ASP A 33 -3.41 3.03 -3.20
C ASP A 33 -4.27 3.41 -4.40
N VAL A 34 -4.06 2.71 -5.52
CA VAL A 34 -4.87 2.82 -6.72
C VAL A 34 -5.36 1.43 -7.09
N ASN A 35 -6.54 1.33 -7.70
CA ASN A 35 -7.07 0.04 -8.11
C ASN A 35 -6.36 -0.46 -9.39
N ASP A 36 -5.14 -0.97 -9.24
CA ASP A 36 -4.26 -1.46 -10.32
C ASP A 36 -4.12 -2.99 -10.36
N GLU A 37 -4.61 -3.70 -9.35
CA GLU A 37 -4.66 -5.16 -9.33
C GLU A 37 -6.03 -5.69 -9.81
N PRO A 38 -6.12 -6.36 -10.97
CA PRO A 38 -7.38 -6.96 -11.42
C PRO A 38 -7.78 -8.14 -10.53
N PRO A 39 -9.08 -8.45 -10.39
CA PRO A 39 -9.51 -9.61 -9.64
C PRO A 39 -9.00 -10.89 -10.30
N VAL A 40 -8.47 -11.79 -9.48
CA VAL A 40 -8.04 -13.12 -9.91
C VAL A 40 -8.90 -14.18 -9.22
N PHE A 41 -9.41 -15.14 -9.99
CA PHE A 41 -10.07 -16.29 -9.40
C PHE A 41 -9.06 -17.11 -8.61
N LYS A 42 -9.42 -17.53 -7.39
CA LYS A 42 -8.57 -18.40 -6.56
C LYS A 42 -8.31 -19.76 -7.21
N GLU A 43 -9.26 -20.22 -8.01
CA GLU A 43 -9.21 -21.48 -8.75
C GLU A 43 -9.63 -21.21 -10.20
N ASN A 44 -8.90 -21.77 -11.16
CA ASN A 44 -9.24 -21.69 -12.58
C ASN A 44 -8.81 -22.98 -13.30
N PRO A 45 -9.75 -23.87 -13.67
CA PRO A 45 -11.20 -23.71 -13.63
C PRO A 45 -11.78 -23.86 -12.21
N VAL A 46 -12.85 -23.12 -11.92
CA VAL A 46 -13.68 -23.36 -10.74
C VAL A 46 -14.51 -24.62 -10.98
N GLN A 47 -14.40 -25.63 -10.12
CA GLN A 47 -15.19 -26.86 -10.21
C GLN A 47 -16.08 -27.01 -8.98
N LYS A 48 -17.35 -27.36 -9.20
CA LYS A 48 -18.32 -27.65 -8.15
C LYS A 48 -19.20 -28.83 -8.54
N THR A 49 -19.59 -29.64 -7.56
CA THR A 49 -20.50 -30.78 -7.75
C THR A 49 -21.74 -30.56 -6.88
N ILE A 50 -22.92 -30.75 -7.46
CA ILE A 50 -24.21 -30.57 -6.80
C ILE A 50 -25.03 -31.86 -6.98
N ALA A 51 -25.73 -32.29 -5.94
CA ALA A 51 -26.60 -33.47 -6.00
C ALA A 51 -27.84 -33.22 -6.87
N GLU A 52 -28.31 -34.23 -7.59
CA GLU A 52 -29.46 -34.11 -8.50
C GLU A 52 -30.76 -33.69 -7.80
N ASN A 53 -30.91 -34.06 -6.53
CA ASN A 53 -32.06 -33.75 -5.70
C ASN A 53 -31.82 -32.56 -4.76
N ALA A 54 -30.81 -31.73 -5.06
CA ALA A 54 -30.49 -30.56 -4.26
C ALA A 54 -31.69 -29.60 -4.20
N GLN A 55 -31.87 -28.99 -3.02
CA GLN A 55 -32.92 -28.00 -2.81
C GLN A 55 -32.64 -26.75 -3.66
N ARG A 56 -33.70 -26.01 -4.00
CA ARG A 56 -33.56 -24.75 -4.75
C ARG A 56 -32.63 -23.80 -3.98
N GLY A 57 -31.59 -23.32 -4.67
CA GLY A 57 -30.62 -22.37 -4.12
C GLY A 57 -29.32 -22.99 -3.60
N THR A 58 -29.09 -24.30 -3.78
CA THR A 58 -27.77 -24.91 -3.51
C THR A 58 -26.72 -24.43 -4.51
N PHE A 59 -25.52 -24.09 -4.03
CA PHE A 59 -24.39 -23.53 -4.79
C PHE A 59 -23.05 -24.13 -4.36
#